data_AF-A0A9R1LB25-F1
#
_entry.id   AF-A0A9R1LB25-F1
#
_cell.length_a   1.000
_cell.length_b   1.000
_cell.length_c   1.000
_cell.angle_alpha   90.00
_cell.angle_beta   90.00
_cell.angle_gamma   90.00
#
_symmetry.space_group_name_H-M   'P 1'
#
loop_
_entity.id
_entity.type
_entity.pdbx_description
1 polymer ?
#
loop_
_entity_poly.entity_id
_entity_poly.type
_entity_poly.pdbx_seq_one_letter_code
_entity_poly.pdbx_strand_id
1 'polypeptide(L)'
;MPPDPAPFRGRLRPALFTVDILNRSCLEYIKITGTTLSESAGSNPVSVSLQNYQLYRHLEDPGWRLSWFWAGDEVILDATGAEATEQGNCTRFVGAHSCEKRPVMMDLGPGTPYNLQVANCCRGGVLSSLVQNSKAATSTFRMIVGNFAPSSDGGPQMPFNFSIGVPGYTCSNATVVPPSRTQFDKQRHIQALMTWQVLCFYSQTVAAPRKSCCVSLFMFYSSVVVECPRCICGACPVTSMAPQCKGPKAEPAARCTGHMCPIQVHWHIKKSYREYWRVKMTVNNFNTLKNFSDWNFLVQHPGMQNLTEVFSFNHHPLVQYGTINDTELFWGLPNFNTMLLQDGYVQSEILLRKGQDFTFDAGWAFPRKMYFDGGECAMPPPDDYPPLPSASCDQRLSAVLRSLLAGLVLLFLLF
;
A
#
# COMPACT_ATOMS: atom_id res chain seq x y z
N MET A 1 60.50 -37.82 20.17
CA MET A 1 60.01 -37.13 21.40
C MET A 1 60.44 -35.69 21.27
N PRO A 2 59.56 -34.75 20.87
CA PRO A 2 58.28 -34.38 21.52
C PRO A 2 57.05 -34.62 20.60
N PRO A 3 55.81 -34.32 21.03
CA PRO A 3 54.57 -34.81 20.39
C PRO A 3 54.05 -33.94 19.23
N ASP A 4 53.33 -34.60 18.32
CA ASP A 4 52.57 -34.01 17.20
C ASP A 4 51.52 -32.99 17.66
N PRO A 5 51.33 -31.87 16.94
CA PRO A 5 50.22 -30.97 17.16
C PRO A 5 48.91 -31.53 16.56
N ALA A 6 47.88 -31.61 17.40
CA ALA A 6 46.54 -32.04 17.01
C ALA A 6 45.91 -31.11 15.94
N PRO A 7 45.09 -31.64 15.02
CA PRO A 7 44.46 -30.84 13.98
C PRO A 7 43.29 -30.01 14.56
N PHE A 8 43.33 -28.70 14.29
CA PHE A 8 42.21 -27.78 14.50
C PHE A 8 40.97 -28.26 13.72
N ARG A 9 39.99 -28.83 14.41
CA ARG A 9 38.62 -29.00 13.90
C ARG A 9 37.95 -27.62 13.81
N GLY A 10 38.18 -26.91 12.71
CA GLY A 10 37.32 -25.82 12.28
C GLY A 10 35.95 -26.38 11.90
N ARG A 11 34.97 -26.27 12.81
CA ARG A 11 33.56 -26.38 12.43
C ARG A 11 33.22 -25.20 11.53
N LEU A 12 33.31 -25.40 10.22
CA LEU A 12 32.56 -24.61 9.25
C LEU A 12 31.09 -24.71 9.63
N ARG A 13 30.56 -23.65 10.24
CA ARG A 13 29.10 -23.47 10.33
C ARG A 13 28.61 -23.38 8.89
N PRO A 14 27.60 -24.16 8.47
CA PRO A 14 27.01 -23.95 7.16
C PRO A 14 26.47 -22.53 7.15
N ALA A 15 26.93 -21.75 6.18
CA ALA A 15 26.29 -20.50 5.81
C ALA A 15 24.81 -20.83 5.63
N LEU A 16 23.97 -20.27 6.50
CA LEU A 16 22.55 -20.16 6.25
C LEU A 16 22.46 -19.32 4.98
N PHE A 17 22.31 -20.02 3.87
CA PHE A 17 21.93 -19.46 2.59
C PHE A 17 20.75 -18.54 2.86
N THR A 18 20.98 -17.25 2.61
CA THR A 18 19.95 -16.26 2.37
C THR A 18 18.97 -16.86 1.38
N VAL A 19 17.83 -17.34 1.88
CA VAL A 19 16.68 -17.63 1.03
C VAL A 19 16.28 -16.30 0.43
N ASP A 20 16.38 -16.24 -0.89
CA ASP A 20 16.18 -15.07 -1.73
C ASP A 20 14.99 -14.21 -1.29
N ILE A 21 15.29 -12.92 -1.12
CA ILE A 21 14.35 -11.80 -0.94
C ILE A 21 13.41 -11.63 -2.16
N LEU A 22 13.56 -12.45 -3.20
CA LEU A 22 12.78 -12.43 -4.44
C LEU A 22 11.60 -13.43 -4.49
N ASN A 23 11.43 -14.32 -3.53
CA ASN A 23 10.52 -15.47 -3.73
C ASN A 23 9.07 -15.30 -3.23
N ARG A 24 8.64 -14.13 -2.73
CA ARG A 24 7.27 -13.94 -2.19
C ARG A 24 6.62 -12.58 -2.41
N SER A 25 7.24 -11.70 -3.20
CA SER A 25 6.55 -10.62 -3.92
C SER A 25 5.47 -11.13 -4.88
N CYS A 26 5.36 -12.46 -5.09
CA CYS A 26 4.38 -13.13 -5.93
C CYS A 26 2.96 -13.33 -5.31
N LEU A 27 2.72 -12.95 -4.06
CA LEU A 27 1.41 -13.18 -3.40
C LEU A 27 0.43 -12.00 -3.47
N GLU A 28 0.89 -10.83 -3.88
CA GLU A 28 0.04 -9.62 -4.00
C GLU A 28 -0.21 -9.30 -5.47
N TYR A 29 -1.44 -9.52 -5.92
CA TYR A 29 -1.84 -9.31 -7.31
C TYR A 29 -3.31 -8.91 -7.40
N ILE A 30 -3.70 -8.41 -8.56
CA ILE A 30 -5.10 -8.30 -8.97
C ILE A 30 -5.39 -9.46 -9.91
N LYS A 31 -6.39 -10.28 -9.57
CA LYS A 31 -6.84 -11.39 -10.38
C LYS A 31 -8.04 -10.97 -11.21
N ILE A 32 -7.94 -11.13 -12.53
CA ILE A 32 -9.07 -10.98 -13.44
C ILE A 32 -9.53 -12.38 -13.83
N THR A 33 -10.80 -12.67 -13.62
CA THR A 33 -11.42 -13.93 -14.03
C THR A 33 -12.53 -13.65 -15.01
N GLY A 34 -12.44 -14.22 -16.21
CA GLY A 34 -13.54 -14.21 -17.17
C GLY A 34 -14.17 -15.58 -17.28
N THR A 35 -15.50 -15.61 -17.25
CA THR A 35 -16.29 -16.84 -17.23
C THR A 35 -17.37 -16.78 -18.30
N THR A 36 -17.31 -17.67 -19.29
CA THR A 36 -18.35 -17.84 -20.31
C THR A 36 -19.46 -18.74 -19.75
N LEU A 37 -20.66 -18.20 -19.59
CA LEU A 37 -21.75 -18.84 -18.85
C LEU A 37 -22.56 -19.83 -19.68
N SER A 38 -22.78 -19.52 -20.96
CA SER A 38 -23.49 -20.36 -21.92
C SER A 38 -23.11 -19.98 -23.33
N GLU A 39 -23.43 -20.84 -24.28
CA GLU A 39 -23.24 -20.62 -25.72
C GLU A 39 -24.62 -20.71 -26.37
N SER A 40 -25.10 -19.60 -26.92
CA SER A 40 -26.29 -19.55 -27.75
C SER A 40 -25.92 -18.99 -29.12
N ALA A 41 -26.68 -19.37 -30.15
CA ALA A 41 -26.40 -18.99 -31.53
C ALA A 41 -26.29 -17.47 -31.69
N GLY A 42 -25.05 -16.96 -31.73
CA GLY A 42 -24.71 -15.56 -31.96
C GLY A 42 -24.43 -14.70 -30.71
N SER A 43 -24.65 -15.20 -29.49
CA SER A 43 -24.45 -14.40 -28.26
C SER A 43 -23.89 -15.24 -27.11
N ASN A 44 -22.77 -14.80 -26.53
CA ASN A 44 -22.10 -15.50 -25.44
C ASN A 44 -22.06 -14.61 -24.19
N PRO A 45 -22.88 -14.87 -23.17
CA PRO A 45 -22.78 -14.13 -21.91
C PRO A 45 -21.48 -14.48 -21.18
N VAL A 46 -20.68 -13.45 -20.90
CA VAL A 46 -19.42 -13.52 -20.18
C VAL A 46 -19.51 -12.67 -18.91
N SER A 47 -19.16 -13.26 -17.77
CA SER A 47 -18.97 -12.53 -16.52
C SER A 47 -17.49 -12.29 -16.30
N VAL A 48 -17.09 -11.04 -16.07
CA VAL A 48 -15.71 -10.65 -15.77
C VAL A 48 -15.64 -10.12 -14.35
N SER A 49 -14.72 -10.64 -13.55
CA SER A 49 -14.50 -10.21 -12.17
C SER A 49 -13.04 -9.82 -11.95
N LEU A 50 -12.82 -8.67 -11.33
CA LEU A 50 -11.53 -8.20 -10.86
C LEU A 50 -11.49 -8.32 -9.35
N GLN A 51 -10.49 -9.01 -8.82
CA GLN A 51 -10.33 -9.24 -7.39
C GLN A 51 -8.93 -8.82 -6.93
N ASN A 52 -8.87 -7.88 -6.00
CA ASN A 52 -7.65 -7.40 -5.38
C ASN A 52 -7.24 -8.32 -4.23
N TYR A 53 -6.09 -8.99 -4.38
CA TYR A 53 -5.48 -9.83 -3.34
C TYR A 53 -4.35 -9.12 -2.59
N GLN A 54 -4.12 -7.84 -2.84
CA GLN A 54 -3.10 -7.06 -2.17
C GLN A 54 -3.58 -6.70 -0.76
N LEU A 55 -2.72 -6.88 0.25
CA LEU A 55 -3.13 -6.78 1.65
C LEU A 55 -3.43 -5.34 2.06
N TYR A 56 -2.61 -4.39 1.60
CA TYR A 56 -2.69 -2.98 1.97
C TYR A 56 -2.80 -2.04 0.76
N ARG A 57 -2.52 -2.47 -0.47
CA ARG A 57 -2.73 -1.60 -1.63
C ARG A 57 -4.18 -1.66 -2.09
N HIS A 58 -4.81 -0.50 -2.24
CA HIS A 58 -6.11 -0.34 -2.88
C HIS A 58 -5.96 0.39 -4.22
N LEU A 59 -6.95 0.25 -5.10
CA LEU A 59 -7.09 1.09 -6.30
C LEU A 59 -8.05 2.23 -5.97
N GLU A 60 -7.53 3.45 -5.96
CA GLU A 60 -8.31 4.67 -5.77
C GLU A 60 -8.99 5.12 -7.07
N ASP A 61 -9.86 6.13 -6.97
CA ASP A 61 -10.40 6.88 -8.11
C ASP A 61 -9.25 7.42 -9.00
N PRO A 62 -9.32 7.27 -10.34
CA PRO A 62 -10.48 6.95 -11.18
C PRO A 62 -10.76 5.44 -11.37
N GLY A 63 -10.19 4.59 -10.53
CA GLY A 63 -10.41 3.15 -10.55
C GLY A 63 -9.68 2.42 -11.68
N TRP A 64 -10.03 1.14 -11.86
CA TRP A 64 -9.51 0.33 -12.97
C TRP A 64 -10.17 0.71 -14.31
N ARG A 65 -9.38 0.61 -15.40
CA ARG A 65 -9.82 0.72 -16.79
C ARG A 65 -9.33 -0.52 -17.54
N LEU A 66 -10.17 -1.55 -17.56
CA LEU A 66 -9.78 -2.87 -18.04
C LEU A 66 -9.80 -2.90 -19.57
N SER A 67 -8.66 -3.20 -20.17
CA SER A 67 -8.50 -3.35 -21.62
C SER A 67 -7.88 -4.69 -21.96
N TRP A 68 -8.22 -5.21 -23.14
CA TRP A 68 -7.68 -6.44 -23.71
C TRP A 68 -7.80 -6.38 -25.22
N PHE A 69 -7.18 -7.33 -25.93
CA PHE A 69 -7.39 -7.52 -27.36
C PHE A 69 -8.27 -8.72 -27.62
N TRP A 70 -9.25 -8.54 -28.50
CA TRP A 70 -10.01 -9.61 -29.11
C TRP A 70 -9.16 -10.43 -30.06
N ALA A 71 -9.41 -11.74 -30.13
CA ALA A 71 -8.62 -12.63 -30.97
C ALA A 71 -9.05 -12.54 -32.44
N GLY A 72 -10.36 -12.57 -32.69
CA GLY A 72 -11.00 -12.36 -33.97
C GLY A 72 -11.83 -11.07 -34.01
N ASP A 73 -12.94 -11.11 -34.73
CA ASP A 73 -13.83 -9.96 -34.91
C ASP A 73 -14.94 -9.94 -33.85
N GLU A 74 -14.59 -10.25 -32.59
CA GLU A 74 -15.54 -10.20 -31.48
C GLU A 74 -16.00 -8.77 -31.20
N VAL A 75 -17.25 -8.66 -30.77
CA VAL A 75 -17.85 -7.37 -30.38
C VAL A 75 -18.60 -7.53 -29.05
N ILE A 76 -18.73 -6.43 -28.32
CA ILE A 76 -19.57 -6.35 -27.13
C ILE A 76 -20.95 -5.91 -27.60
N LEU A 77 -21.93 -6.80 -27.52
CA LEU A 77 -23.32 -6.50 -27.89
C LEU A 77 -24.02 -5.70 -26.79
N ASP A 78 -23.79 -6.07 -25.53
CA ASP A 78 -24.39 -5.43 -24.36
C ASP A 78 -23.48 -5.58 -23.13
N ALA A 79 -23.59 -4.67 -22.17
CA ALA A 79 -22.82 -4.68 -20.93
C ALA A 79 -23.62 -4.16 -19.73
N THR A 80 -23.45 -4.81 -18.57
CA THR A 80 -24.07 -4.42 -17.28
C THR A 80 -23.04 -4.44 -16.16
N GLY A 81 -23.14 -3.48 -15.24
CA GLY A 81 -22.15 -3.26 -14.19
C GLY A 81 -20.91 -2.47 -14.62
N ALA A 82 -20.60 -2.44 -15.91
CA ALA A 82 -19.51 -1.66 -16.51
C ALA A 82 -19.92 -1.15 -17.88
N GLU A 83 -19.24 -0.12 -18.35
CA GLU A 83 -19.46 0.51 -19.66
C GLU A 83 -18.15 0.59 -20.46
N ALA A 84 -18.26 0.53 -21.78
CA ALA A 84 -17.13 0.66 -22.68
C ALA A 84 -16.89 2.15 -22.93
N THR A 85 -15.64 2.60 -22.91
CA THR A 85 -15.35 4.03 -23.11
C THR A 85 -15.62 4.50 -24.53
N GLU A 86 -15.53 3.59 -25.50
CA GLU A 86 -15.67 3.89 -26.92
C GLU A 86 -16.46 2.77 -27.61
N GLN A 87 -17.36 3.17 -28.51
CA GLN A 87 -18.16 2.24 -29.31
C GLN A 87 -17.39 1.72 -30.54
N GLY A 88 -16.53 2.55 -31.14
CA GLY A 88 -15.81 2.20 -32.38
C GLY A 88 -16.70 2.09 -33.62
N ASN A 89 -16.19 1.45 -34.68
CA ASN A 89 -16.92 1.29 -35.94
C ASN A 89 -17.83 0.04 -35.92
N CYS A 90 -19.06 0.21 -35.47
CA CYS A 90 -20.08 -0.84 -35.41
C CYS A 90 -20.95 -0.99 -36.67
N THR A 91 -20.50 -0.55 -37.85
CA THR A 91 -21.32 -0.65 -39.09
C THR A 91 -21.77 -2.07 -39.44
N ARG A 92 -20.98 -3.09 -39.08
CA ARG A 92 -21.33 -4.52 -39.27
C ARG A 92 -22.26 -5.08 -38.18
N PHE A 93 -22.36 -4.41 -37.03
CA PHE A 93 -23.08 -4.88 -35.84
C PHE A 93 -23.92 -3.72 -35.27
N VAL A 94 -24.99 -3.39 -36.00
CA VAL A 94 -25.86 -2.25 -35.66
C VAL A 94 -26.45 -2.43 -34.26
N GLY A 95 -26.27 -1.42 -33.40
CA GLY A 95 -26.75 -1.43 -32.02
C GLY A 95 -25.85 -2.17 -31.03
N ALA A 96 -24.65 -2.61 -31.44
CA ALA A 96 -23.67 -3.16 -30.50
C ALA A 96 -23.10 -2.07 -29.59
N HIS A 97 -22.84 -2.45 -28.34
CA HIS A 97 -22.26 -1.60 -27.30
C HIS A 97 -20.83 -1.15 -27.62
N SER A 98 -19.97 -2.04 -28.12
CA SER A 98 -18.62 -1.70 -28.59
C SER A 98 -18.09 -2.70 -29.61
N CYS A 99 -17.48 -2.20 -30.68
CA CYS A 99 -16.84 -2.96 -31.75
C CYS A 99 -15.34 -2.67 -31.85
N GLU A 100 -14.77 -2.07 -30.81
CA GLU A 100 -13.33 -1.85 -30.74
C GLU A 100 -12.58 -3.18 -30.66
N LYS A 101 -11.50 -3.31 -31.45
CA LYS A 101 -10.61 -4.50 -31.38
C LYS A 101 -9.91 -4.60 -30.02
N ARG A 102 -9.70 -3.45 -29.37
CA ARG A 102 -9.16 -3.31 -28.04
C ARG A 102 -10.10 -2.48 -27.15
N PRO A 103 -11.20 -3.05 -26.65
CA PRO A 103 -12.14 -2.30 -25.82
C PRO A 103 -11.48 -1.89 -24.50
N VAL A 104 -11.96 -0.79 -23.92
CA VAL A 104 -11.63 -0.37 -22.55
C VAL A 104 -12.93 -0.28 -21.77
N MET A 105 -13.06 -1.11 -20.74
CA MET A 105 -14.20 -1.15 -19.84
C MET A 105 -13.90 -0.39 -18.55
N MET A 106 -14.92 0.26 -18.02
CA MET A 106 -14.92 0.93 -16.73
C MET A 106 -16.11 0.50 -15.91
N ASP A 107 -15.92 0.31 -14.60
CA ASP A 107 -17.02 0.09 -13.67
C ASP A 107 -17.98 1.29 -13.66
N LEU A 108 -19.27 1.02 -13.48
CA LEU A 108 -20.24 2.10 -13.30
C LEU A 108 -20.07 2.74 -11.90
N GLY A 109 -20.52 3.99 -11.76
CA GLY A 109 -20.40 4.74 -10.52
C GLY A 109 -21.47 4.41 -9.46
N PRO A 110 -21.29 4.86 -8.21
CA PRO A 110 -22.34 4.82 -7.19
C PRO A 110 -23.60 5.56 -7.66
N GLY A 111 -24.79 5.01 -7.35
CA GLY A 111 -26.08 5.59 -7.77
C GLY A 111 -26.62 5.08 -9.12
N THR A 112 -25.90 4.16 -9.77
CA THR A 112 -26.37 3.46 -10.98
C THR A 112 -27.75 2.82 -10.78
N PRO A 113 -28.69 2.90 -11.76
CA PRO A 113 -30.00 2.24 -11.67
C PRO A 113 -29.91 0.72 -11.44
N TYR A 114 -30.83 0.16 -10.64
CA TYR A 114 -30.79 -1.26 -10.23
C TYR A 114 -30.75 -2.25 -11.41
N ASN A 115 -31.41 -1.92 -12.53
CA ASN A 115 -31.42 -2.75 -13.74
C ASN A 115 -30.07 -2.84 -14.47
N LEU A 116 -29.14 -1.93 -14.16
CA LEU A 116 -27.78 -1.92 -14.72
C LEU A 116 -26.74 -2.44 -13.72
N GLN A 117 -27.14 -2.76 -12.48
CA GLN A 117 -26.25 -3.25 -11.46
C GLN A 117 -26.04 -4.77 -11.54
N VAL A 118 -24.85 -5.19 -11.13
CA VAL A 118 -24.52 -6.59 -10.86
C VAL A 118 -23.86 -6.72 -9.49
N ALA A 119 -23.78 -7.94 -8.96
CA ALA A 119 -23.14 -8.17 -7.68
C ALA A 119 -21.68 -7.66 -7.67
N ASN A 120 -21.32 -6.92 -6.61
CA ASN A 120 -20.00 -6.33 -6.39
C ASN A 120 -19.57 -5.21 -7.37
N CYS A 121 -20.44 -4.76 -8.29
CA CYS A 121 -20.36 -3.40 -8.84
C CYS A 121 -21.02 -2.43 -7.82
N CYS A 122 -21.18 -1.13 -8.03
CA CYS A 122 -20.76 -0.26 -9.11
C CYS A 122 -20.09 0.90 -8.37
N ARG A 123 -18.75 0.87 -8.30
CA ARG A 123 -17.97 1.71 -7.39
C ARG A 123 -16.99 2.62 -8.12
N GLY A 124 -17.23 2.88 -9.41
CA GLY A 124 -16.33 3.67 -10.24
C GLY A 124 -14.94 3.05 -10.35
N GLY A 125 -14.83 1.72 -10.17
CA GLY A 125 -13.59 0.98 -10.40
C GLY A 125 -12.65 0.98 -9.20
N VAL A 126 -13.06 1.57 -8.07
CA VAL A 126 -12.31 1.52 -6.82
C VAL A 126 -12.32 0.09 -6.27
N LEU A 127 -11.14 -0.41 -5.89
CA LEU A 127 -10.97 -1.72 -5.26
C LEU A 127 -10.23 -1.56 -3.93
N SER A 128 -10.89 -1.89 -2.82
CA SER A 128 -10.24 -1.88 -1.49
C SER A 128 -9.09 -2.89 -1.42
N SER A 129 -8.17 -2.68 -0.48
CA SER A 129 -7.23 -3.71 -0.07
C SER A 129 -7.97 -4.86 0.60
N LEU A 130 -7.36 -6.04 0.58
CA LEU A 130 -7.95 -7.26 1.13
C LEU A 130 -8.19 -7.16 2.64
N VAL A 131 -7.30 -6.48 3.38
CA VAL A 131 -7.38 -6.36 4.84
C VAL A 131 -8.37 -5.30 5.28
N GLN A 132 -8.42 -4.14 4.60
CA GLN A 132 -9.36 -3.07 4.98
C GLN A 132 -10.82 -3.49 4.72
N ASN A 133 -11.11 -4.07 3.55
CA ASN A 133 -12.45 -4.50 3.19
C ASN A 133 -12.43 -5.55 2.06
N SER A 134 -12.45 -6.83 2.44
CA SER A 134 -12.46 -7.96 1.50
C SER A 134 -13.70 -8.00 0.58
N LYS A 135 -14.85 -7.47 1.02
CA LYS A 135 -16.06 -7.36 0.19
C LYS A 135 -15.92 -6.25 -0.87
N ALA A 136 -15.15 -5.22 -0.56
CA ALA A 136 -14.85 -4.14 -1.50
C ALA A 136 -13.60 -4.37 -2.36
N ALA A 137 -12.91 -5.48 -2.15
CA ALA A 137 -11.77 -5.90 -2.95
C ALA A 137 -12.17 -6.59 -4.28
N THR A 138 -13.46 -6.72 -4.59
CA THR A 138 -13.94 -7.39 -5.83
C THR A 138 -14.86 -6.47 -6.62
N SER A 139 -14.66 -6.33 -7.93
CA SER A 139 -15.62 -5.71 -8.84
C SER A 139 -15.98 -6.70 -9.94
N THR A 140 -17.24 -6.68 -10.40
CA THR A 140 -17.72 -7.61 -11.43
C THR A 140 -18.57 -6.84 -12.41
N PHE A 141 -18.48 -7.22 -13.68
CA PHE A 141 -19.41 -6.81 -14.72
C PHE A 141 -19.77 -8.00 -15.60
N ARG A 142 -20.85 -7.86 -16.36
CA ARG A 142 -21.27 -8.85 -17.35
C ARG A 142 -21.35 -8.20 -18.71
N MET A 143 -21.03 -8.98 -19.71
CA MET A 143 -21.14 -8.57 -21.11
C MET A 143 -21.67 -9.70 -21.96
N ILE A 144 -22.28 -9.34 -23.08
CA ILE A 144 -22.69 -10.29 -24.11
C ILE A 144 -21.71 -10.13 -25.27
N VAL A 145 -20.93 -11.17 -25.54
CA VAL A 145 -19.96 -11.18 -26.64
C VAL A 145 -20.61 -11.76 -27.90
N GLY A 146 -20.59 -10.99 -28.97
CA GLY A 146 -21.01 -11.39 -30.31
C GLY A 146 -19.83 -11.87 -31.14
N ASN A 147 -20.11 -12.75 -32.11
CA ASN A 147 -19.14 -13.25 -33.09
C ASN A 147 -17.85 -13.83 -32.46
N PHE A 148 -18.00 -14.58 -31.36
CA PHE A 148 -16.88 -15.16 -30.62
C PHE A 148 -16.07 -16.11 -31.51
N ALA A 149 -14.77 -15.86 -31.69
CA ALA A 149 -13.94 -16.70 -32.55
C ALA A 149 -13.78 -18.11 -31.95
N PRO A 150 -13.94 -19.18 -32.76
CA PRO A 150 -13.70 -20.53 -32.30
C PRO A 150 -12.20 -20.82 -32.17
N SER A 151 -11.80 -21.47 -31.09
CA SER A 151 -10.46 -22.03 -30.90
C SER A 151 -10.35 -23.44 -31.50
N SER A 152 -9.12 -23.93 -31.65
CA SER A 152 -8.84 -25.29 -32.15
C SER A 152 -9.50 -26.39 -31.33
N ASP A 153 -9.70 -26.14 -30.03
CA ASP A 153 -10.21 -27.12 -29.08
C ASP A 153 -11.75 -27.07 -28.96
N GLY A 154 -12.41 -26.30 -29.83
CA GLY A 154 -13.86 -26.20 -29.91
C GLY A 154 -14.50 -25.20 -28.94
N GLY A 155 -13.71 -24.52 -28.10
CA GLY A 155 -14.19 -23.44 -27.21
C GLY A 155 -13.93 -22.04 -27.78
N PRO A 156 -14.36 -20.96 -27.11
CA PRO A 156 -14.05 -19.60 -27.53
C PRO A 156 -12.56 -19.27 -27.43
N GLN A 157 -12.00 -18.55 -28.41
CA GLN A 157 -10.60 -18.14 -28.41
C GLN A 157 -10.34 -17.07 -27.34
N MET A 158 -9.30 -17.24 -26.52
CA MET A 158 -9.09 -16.33 -25.40
C MET A 158 -8.63 -14.93 -25.85
N PRO A 159 -9.14 -13.87 -25.20
CA PRO A 159 -8.53 -12.54 -25.30
C PRO A 159 -7.11 -12.54 -24.73
N PHE A 160 -6.31 -11.55 -25.15
CA PHE A 160 -4.91 -11.44 -24.77
C PHE A 160 -4.48 -9.99 -24.52
N ASN A 161 -3.27 -9.82 -23.97
CA ASN A 161 -2.64 -8.52 -23.70
C ASN A 161 -3.54 -7.60 -22.87
N PHE A 162 -3.79 -8.06 -21.64
CA PHE A 162 -4.62 -7.36 -20.67
C PHE A 162 -3.88 -6.20 -20.02
N SER A 163 -4.61 -5.13 -19.72
CA SER A 163 -4.15 -4.03 -18.87
C SER A 163 -5.30 -3.48 -18.04
N ILE A 164 -5.08 -3.23 -16.76
CA ILE A 164 -6.07 -2.62 -15.87
C ILE A 164 -6.04 -1.09 -15.91
N GLY A 165 -5.20 -0.47 -16.74
CA GLY A 165 -5.14 0.98 -16.91
C GLY A 165 -4.56 1.76 -15.72
N VAL A 166 -4.01 1.06 -14.72
CA VAL A 166 -3.37 1.66 -13.53
C VAL A 166 -1.84 1.61 -13.70
N PRO A 167 -1.13 2.75 -13.51
CA PRO A 167 0.33 2.78 -13.60
C PRO A 167 1.02 1.79 -12.65
N GLY A 168 2.07 1.14 -13.13
CA GLY A 168 2.86 0.19 -12.35
C GLY A 168 2.36 -1.25 -12.39
N TYR A 169 1.18 -1.52 -12.95
CA TYR A 169 0.69 -2.89 -13.10
C TYR A 169 1.10 -3.50 -14.43
N THR A 170 1.53 -4.77 -14.39
CA THR A 170 1.78 -5.60 -15.58
C THR A 170 0.99 -6.90 -15.43
N CYS A 171 0.22 -7.26 -16.47
CA CYS A 171 -0.63 -8.44 -16.45
C CYS A 171 -0.03 -9.61 -17.23
N SER A 172 -0.27 -10.82 -16.75
CA SER A 172 0.09 -12.07 -17.44
C SER A 172 -0.77 -12.31 -18.68
N ASN A 173 -0.39 -13.31 -19.48
CA ASN A 173 -1.31 -13.86 -20.48
C ASN A 173 -2.48 -14.58 -19.78
N ALA A 174 -3.60 -14.70 -20.50
CA ALA A 174 -4.76 -15.44 -20.03
C ALA A 174 -4.48 -16.95 -20.05
N THR A 175 -4.84 -17.62 -18.96
CA THR A 175 -4.73 -19.08 -18.84
C THR A 175 -6.09 -19.70 -18.57
N VAL A 176 -6.41 -20.79 -19.25
CA VAL A 176 -7.62 -21.58 -18.98
C VAL A 176 -7.50 -22.24 -17.61
N VAL A 177 -8.58 -22.19 -16.84
CA VAL A 177 -8.70 -22.85 -15.54
C VAL A 177 -9.95 -23.73 -15.51
N PRO A 178 -10.04 -24.68 -14.55
CA PRO A 178 -11.24 -25.49 -14.40
C PRO A 178 -12.51 -24.62 -14.37
N PRO A 179 -13.58 -25.01 -15.09
CA PRO A 179 -14.76 -24.17 -15.21
C PRO A 179 -15.40 -23.83 -13.87
N SER A 180 -15.69 -22.55 -13.66
CA SER A 180 -16.32 -22.07 -12.44
C SER A 180 -17.71 -22.67 -12.26
N ARG A 181 -18.05 -23.00 -11.00
CA ARG A 181 -19.37 -23.49 -10.60
C ARG A 181 -20.07 -22.45 -9.76
N THR A 182 -21.09 -21.80 -10.31
CA THR A 182 -21.92 -20.85 -9.55
C THR A 182 -23.19 -21.55 -9.10
N GLN A 183 -23.49 -21.46 -7.80
CA GLN A 183 -24.76 -21.91 -7.27
C GLN A 183 -25.85 -20.93 -7.73
N PHE A 184 -26.81 -21.41 -8.50
CA PHE A 184 -27.93 -20.61 -9.02
C PHE A 184 -29.10 -20.61 -8.03
N ASP A 185 -29.33 -21.75 -7.38
CA ASP A 185 -30.29 -21.90 -6.28
C ASP A 185 -29.76 -23.00 -5.32
N LYS A 186 -30.46 -23.25 -4.20
CA LYS A 186 -30.03 -24.19 -3.14
C LYS A 186 -29.63 -25.58 -3.65
N GLN A 187 -30.14 -26.01 -4.82
CA GLN A 187 -29.84 -27.32 -5.41
C GLN A 187 -29.15 -27.28 -6.79
N ARG A 188 -29.26 -26.17 -7.55
CA ARG A 188 -28.78 -26.12 -8.94
C ARG A 188 -27.48 -25.34 -9.04
N HIS A 189 -26.46 -25.97 -9.62
CA HIS A 189 -25.22 -25.32 -10.00
C HIS A 189 -25.20 -25.12 -11.52
N ILE A 190 -24.83 -23.92 -11.96
CA ILE A 190 -24.50 -23.65 -13.36
C ILE A 190 -22.98 -23.75 -13.48
N GLN A 191 -22.54 -24.60 -14.40
CA GLN A 191 -21.13 -24.74 -14.74
C GLN A 191 -20.85 -23.88 -15.97
N ALA A 192 -19.81 -23.07 -15.89
CA ALA A 192 -19.32 -22.31 -17.02
C ALA A 192 -18.83 -23.23 -18.14
N LEU A 193 -18.91 -22.76 -19.39
CA LEU A 193 -18.29 -23.45 -20.52
C LEU A 193 -16.77 -23.30 -20.49
N MET A 194 -16.31 -22.11 -20.12
CA MET A 194 -14.90 -21.79 -20.04
C MET A 194 -14.68 -20.76 -18.94
N THR A 195 -13.59 -20.94 -18.19
CA THR A 195 -13.08 -19.90 -17.29
C THR A 195 -11.61 -19.67 -17.62
N TRP A 196 -11.24 -18.40 -17.76
CA TRP A 196 -9.86 -17.97 -17.90
C TRP A 196 -9.50 -17.00 -16.79
N GLN A 197 -8.21 -16.97 -16.45
CA GLN A 197 -7.67 -16.08 -15.43
C GLN A 197 -6.46 -15.31 -15.96
N VAL A 198 -6.29 -14.09 -15.44
CA VAL A 198 -5.15 -13.22 -15.67
C VAL A 198 -4.70 -12.64 -14.32
N LEU A 199 -3.40 -12.59 -14.10
CA LEU A 199 -2.81 -12.04 -12.88
C LEU A 199 -2.05 -10.75 -13.21
N CYS A 200 -2.40 -9.67 -12.54
CA CYS A 200 -1.75 -8.37 -12.68
C CYS A 200 -0.93 -8.06 -11.44
N PHE A 201 0.38 -7.89 -11.63
CA PHE A 201 1.35 -7.63 -10.57
C PHE A 201 1.76 -6.17 -10.57
N TYR A 202 1.92 -5.60 -9.38
CA TYR A 202 2.37 -4.24 -9.20
C TYR A 202 3.89 -4.17 -9.06
N SER A 203 4.52 -3.25 -9.79
CA SER A 203 5.94 -2.94 -9.68
C SER A 203 6.15 -1.49 -9.26
N GLN A 204 6.68 -1.30 -8.05
CA GLN A 204 6.94 0.03 -7.50
C GLN A 204 7.96 0.83 -8.33
N THR A 205 8.95 0.15 -8.91
CA THR A 205 10.01 0.79 -9.72
C THR A 205 9.47 1.32 -11.05
N VAL A 206 8.46 0.65 -11.61
CA VAL A 206 7.76 1.10 -12.82
C VAL A 206 6.76 2.21 -12.50
N ALA A 207 6.05 2.10 -11.38
CA ALA A 207 4.97 3.03 -11.01
C ALA A 207 5.47 4.41 -10.62
N ALA A 208 6.52 4.49 -9.79
CA ALA A 208 6.96 5.74 -9.21
C ALA A 208 8.48 5.72 -8.97
N PRO A 209 9.29 6.32 -9.87
CA PRO A 209 10.74 6.42 -9.66
C PRO A 209 11.09 7.34 -8.49
N ARG A 210 10.17 8.23 -8.08
CA ARG A 210 10.29 9.09 -6.89
C ARG A 210 9.34 8.64 -5.80
N LYS A 211 9.72 8.89 -4.54
CA LYS A 211 8.89 8.61 -3.37
C LYS A 211 7.66 9.53 -3.38
N SER A 212 6.52 9.04 -2.89
CA SER A 212 5.26 9.80 -2.78
C SER A 212 5.05 10.39 -1.38
N CYS A 213 5.82 9.94 -0.40
CA CYS A 213 5.73 10.39 0.98
C CYS A 213 7.12 10.44 1.64
N CYS A 214 7.21 11.20 2.72
CA CYS A 214 8.41 11.27 3.56
C CYS A 214 8.04 11.17 5.04
N VAL A 215 9.03 10.88 5.87
CA VAL A 215 8.87 10.75 7.31
C VAL A 215 9.68 11.81 8.04
N SER A 216 9.09 12.38 9.09
CA SER A 216 9.78 13.24 10.06
C SER A 216 9.65 12.63 11.46
N LEU A 217 10.68 12.79 12.27
CA LEU A 217 10.80 12.11 13.55
C LEU A 217 10.99 13.14 14.68
N PHE A 218 10.33 12.89 15.80
CA PHE A 218 10.50 13.71 17.00
C PHE A 218 10.38 12.88 18.28
N MET A 219 11.01 13.37 19.34
CA MET A 219 11.03 12.69 20.62
C MET A 219 10.91 13.69 21.76
N PHE A 220 10.20 13.31 22.82
CA PHE A 220 9.76 14.20 23.90
C PHE A 220 10.86 14.99 24.63
N TYR A 221 12.11 14.52 24.64
CA TYR A 221 13.24 15.23 25.25
C TYR A 221 14.17 15.88 24.22
N SER A 222 13.94 15.66 22.92
CA SER A 222 14.69 16.32 21.85
C SER A 222 14.21 17.77 21.72
N SER A 223 15.14 18.70 21.51
CA SER A 223 14.81 20.09 21.13
C SER A 223 14.72 20.28 19.61
N VAL A 224 15.07 19.26 18.82
CA VAL A 224 15.14 19.30 17.36
C VAL A 224 14.24 18.22 16.75
N VAL A 225 13.50 18.59 15.71
CA VAL A 225 12.75 17.67 14.85
C VAL A 225 13.66 17.21 13.72
N VAL A 226 13.71 15.90 13.50
CA VAL A 226 14.35 15.36 12.29
C VAL A 226 13.37 15.53 11.14
N GLU A 227 13.67 16.47 10.27
CA GLU A 227 12.83 16.80 9.14
C GLU A 227 12.93 15.75 8.03
N CYS A 228 11.96 15.78 7.11
CA CYS A 228 12.04 14.98 5.90
C CYS A 228 13.27 15.36 5.05
N PRO A 229 13.92 14.39 4.37
CA PRO A 229 14.97 14.67 3.40
C PRO A 229 14.51 15.67 2.33
N ARG A 230 15.36 16.65 2.02
CA ARG A 230 15.03 17.73 1.08
C ARG A 230 14.87 17.18 -0.34
N CYS A 231 13.86 17.68 -1.05
CA CYS A 231 13.60 17.40 -2.47
C CYS A 231 13.55 15.92 -2.85
N ILE A 232 13.04 15.07 -1.95
CA ILE A 232 12.99 13.62 -2.18
C ILE A 232 11.84 13.22 -3.13
N CYS A 233 10.77 14.02 -3.17
CA CYS A 233 9.59 13.77 -4.02
C CYS A 233 9.56 14.65 -5.28
N GLY A 234 10.42 15.67 -5.38
CA GLY A 234 10.38 16.67 -6.44
C GLY A 234 11.70 17.43 -6.60
N ALA A 235 11.85 18.19 -7.69
CA ALA A 235 13.05 18.99 -7.91
C ALA A 235 13.11 20.21 -6.96
N CYS A 236 14.29 20.52 -6.42
CA CYS A 236 14.51 21.78 -5.69
C CYS A 236 14.58 22.96 -6.68
N PRO A 237 14.05 24.14 -6.35
CA PRO A 237 14.45 25.37 -7.02
C PRO A 237 15.91 25.73 -6.67
N VAL A 238 16.65 26.21 -7.66
CA VAL A 238 18.13 26.37 -7.63
C VAL A 238 18.57 27.60 -6.80
N THR A 239 17.68 28.54 -6.52
CA THR A 239 18.05 29.85 -5.94
C THR A 239 17.01 30.40 -4.96
N SER A 240 16.94 29.86 -3.73
CA SER A 240 16.61 30.58 -2.47
C SER A 240 16.38 29.61 -1.31
N MET A 241 16.69 30.04 -0.07
CA MET A 241 16.44 29.29 1.19
C MET A 241 14.96 29.08 1.54
N ALA A 242 14.03 29.38 0.62
CA ALA A 242 12.65 28.93 0.65
C ALA A 242 12.24 28.59 -0.79
N PRO A 243 11.49 27.50 -1.04
CA PRO A 243 11.09 27.14 -2.39
C PRO A 243 10.17 28.23 -2.98
N GLN A 244 10.67 28.99 -3.95
CA GLN A 244 9.83 29.91 -4.73
C GLN A 244 8.96 29.10 -5.69
N CYS A 245 7.79 28.70 -5.23
CA CYS A 245 6.78 28.01 -6.03
C CYS A 245 5.91 28.96 -6.85
N LYS A 246 6.55 29.80 -7.66
CA LYS A 246 5.88 30.64 -8.65
C LYS A 246 6.50 30.40 -10.01
N GLY A 247 5.95 29.43 -10.73
CA GLY A 247 6.17 29.24 -12.17
C GLY A 247 4.83 29.33 -12.91
N PRO A 248 4.71 30.10 -14.01
CA PRO A 248 3.42 30.47 -14.60
C PRO A 248 2.69 29.36 -15.37
N LYS A 249 3.07 28.08 -15.25
CA LYS A 249 2.47 26.95 -15.99
C LYS A 249 2.27 25.65 -15.19
N ALA A 250 2.42 25.68 -13.87
CA ALA A 250 2.01 24.59 -13.01
C ALA A 250 1.63 25.19 -11.66
N GLU A 251 0.34 25.34 -11.38
CA GLU A 251 -0.11 25.42 -9.99
C GLU A 251 0.44 24.17 -9.29
N PRO A 252 1.29 24.29 -8.26
CA PRO A 252 1.83 23.11 -7.65
C PRO A 252 0.68 22.38 -6.97
N ALA A 253 0.40 21.16 -7.44
CA ALA A 253 -0.58 20.26 -6.86
C ALA A 253 -0.29 19.92 -5.38
N ALA A 254 0.83 20.39 -4.82
CA ALA A 254 1.17 20.25 -3.42
C ALA A 254 1.76 21.55 -2.87
N ARG A 255 1.48 21.84 -1.59
CA ARG A 255 2.07 22.92 -0.82
C ARG A 255 3.59 22.77 -0.81
N CYS A 256 4.28 23.89 -1.02
CA CYS A 256 5.72 23.87 -1.14
C CYS A 256 6.41 23.79 0.21
N THR A 257 7.04 22.64 0.43
CA THR A 257 7.88 22.34 1.58
C THR A 257 9.30 22.05 1.11
N GLY A 258 10.28 21.99 2.03
CA GLY A 258 11.66 21.63 1.68
C GLY A 258 11.80 20.22 1.08
N HIS A 259 10.87 19.30 1.37
CA HIS A 259 10.89 17.91 0.92
C HIS A 259 10.10 17.66 -0.37
N MET A 260 9.20 18.58 -0.77
CA MET A 260 8.38 18.52 -1.99
C MET A 260 7.44 17.29 -2.07
N CYS A 261 7.13 16.66 -0.94
CA CYS A 261 6.27 15.47 -0.90
C CYS A 261 4.81 15.86 -0.65
N PRO A 262 3.85 15.24 -1.38
CA PRO A 262 2.43 15.46 -1.12
C PRO A 262 2.00 14.93 0.24
N ILE A 263 2.65 13.89 0.77
CA ILE A 263 2.36 13.34 2.09
C ILE A 263 3.59 13.41 2.98
N GLN A 264 3.37 13.80 4.24
CA GLN A 264 4.36 13.70 5.31
C GLN A 264 3.77 12.90 6.48
N VAL A 265 4.48 11.88 6.92
CA VAL A 265 4.17 11.18 8.17
C VAL A 265 5.09 11.70 9.26
N HIS A 266 4.52 12.23 10.34
CA HIS A 266 5.24 12.68 11.50
C HIS A 266 5.11 11.67 12.63
N TRP A 267 6.25 11.10 13.05
CA TRP A 267 6.34 10.13 14.13
C TRP A 267 6.91 10.79 15.39
N HIS A 268 6.06 11.01 16.38
CA HIS A 268 6.41 11.68 17.62
C HIS A 268 6.30 10.71 18.80
N ILE A 269 7.43 10.38 19.42
CA ILE A 269 7.41 9.65 20.69
C ILE A 269 7.14 10.64 21.83
N LYS A 270 5.88 10.70 22.29
CA LYS A 270 5.40 11.69 23.27
C LYS A 270 5.88 11.44 24.68
N LYS A 271 5.96 10.17 25.08
CA LYS A 271 6.34 9.80 26.45
C LYS A 271 6.79 8.35 26.54
N SER A 272 7.81 8.11 27.35
CA SER A 272 8.27 6.78 27.76
C SER A 272 7.90 6.56 29.22
N TYR A 273 6.94 5.67 29.48
CA TYR A 273 6.57 5.22 30.83
C TYR A 273 7.42 4.00 31.23
N ARG A 274 7.20 3.45 32.43
CA ARG A 274 7.92 2.26 32.88
C ARG A 274 7.67 1.05 31.98
N GLU A 275 6.40 0.75 31.69
CA GLU A 275 6.00 -0.45 30.93
C GLU A 275 5.60 -0.16 29.49
N TYR A 276 5.28 1.10 29.18
CA TYR A 276 4.74 1.50 27.89
C TYR A 276 5.47 2.71 27.34
N TRP A 277 5.31 2.91 26.05
CA TRP A 277 5.60 4.17 25.38
C TRP A 277 4.40 4.61 24.57
N ARG A 278 4.22 5.92 24.52
CA ARG A 278 3.13 6.57 23.82
C ARG A 278 3.72 7.29 22.62
N VAL A 279 3.34 6.85 21.44
CA VAL A 279 3.66 7.49 20.18
C VAL A 279 2.43 8.26 19.72
N LYS A 280 2.64 9.45 19.18
CA LYS A 280 1.66 10.16 18.38
C LYS A 280 2.14 10.15 16.95
N MET A 281 1.29 9.67 16.06
CA MET A 281 1.53 9.70 14.65
C MET A 281 0.59 10.71 14.00
N THR A 282 1.08 11.48 13.03
CA THR A 282 0.29 12.45 12.27
C THR A 282 0.61 12.32 10.79
N VAL A 283 -0.39 12.10 9.95
CA VAL A 283 -0.23 12.13 8.50
C VAL A 283 -0.76 13.47 8.00
N ASN A 284 0.12 14.25 7.39
CA ASN A 284 -0.21 15.52 6.76
C ASN A 284 -0.35 15.32 5.26
N ASN A 285 -1.43 15.84 4.69
CA ASN A 285 -1.65 15.91 3.26
C ASN A 285 -1.34 17.32 2.76
N PHE A 286 -0.16 17.49 2.21
CA PHE A 286 0.24 18.72 1.53
C PHE A 286 -0.27 18.78 0.08
N ASN A 287 -0.91 17.75 -0.47
CA ASN A 287 -1.54 17.83 -1.79
C ASN A 287 -2.75 18.78 -1.72
N THR A 288 -2.77 19.78 -2.60
CA THR A 288 -3.81 20.82 -2.67
C THR A 288 -4.92 20.49 -3.65
N LEU A 289 -4.75 19.42 -4.45
CA LEU A 289 -5.69 19.01 -5.50
C LEU A 289 -6.27 17.60 -5.26
N LYS A 290 -5.73 16.85 -4.30
CA LYS A 290 -6.09 15.44 -4.06
C LYS A 290 -6.47 15.21 -2.60
N ASN A 291 -7.64 14.62 -2.42
CA ASN A 291 -8.06 13.94 -1.20
C ASN A 291 -7.68 12.46 -1.29
N PHE A 292 -7.34 11.85 -0.16
CA PHE A 292 -7.10 10.41 -0.06
C PHE A 292 -8.28 9.76 0.67
N SER A 293 -9.05 8.96 -0.05
CA SER A 293 -10.22 8.24 0.47
C SER A 293 -9.83 6.81 0.84
N ASP A 294 -10.31 6.33 1.99
CA ASP A 294 -9.95 5.03 2.53
C ASP A 294 -8.44 4.81 2.65
N TRP A 295 -7.73 5.92 2.94
CA TRP A 295 -6.30 5.95 3.12
C TRP A 295 -5.85 4.90 4.13
N ASN A 296 -4.65 4.38 3.92
CA ASN A 296 -3.99 3.53 4.88
C ASN A 296 -2.51 3.87 4.99
N PHE A 297 -1.92 3.47 6.12
CA PHE A 297 -0.48 3.45 6.24
C PHE A 297 -0.03 2.17 6.92
N LEU A 298 1.13 1.70 6.49
CA LEU A 298 1.77 0.50 6.99
C LEU A 298 3.04 0.90 7.74
N VAL A 299 3.22 0.38 8.94
CA VAL A 299 4.42 0.64 9.75
C VAL A 299 5.12 -0.67 10.07
N GLN A 300 6.40 -0.74 9.74
CA GLN A 300 7.27 -1.82 10.19
C GLN A 300 8.12 -1.34 11.37
N HIS A 301 7.90 -1.91 12.53
CA HIS A 301 8.61 -1.57 13.76
C HIS A 301 8.61 -2.77 14.75
N PRO A 302 9.75 -3.15 15.36
CA PRO A 302 9.84 -4.30 16.27
C PRO A 302 8.80 -4.30 17.41
N GLY A 303 8.60 -3.14 18.05
CA GLY A 303 7.57 -2.94 19.08
C GLY A 303 6.11 -3.16 18.67
N MET A 304 5.77 -3.33 17.38
CA MET A 304 4.40 -3.63 16.95
C MET A 304 3.90 -4.99 17.45
N GLN A 305 4.82 -5.92 17.74
CA GLN A 305 4.49 -7.22 18.33
C GLN A 305 3.79 -7.09 19.69
N ASN A 306 4.03 -5.97 20.37
CA ASN A 306 3.49 -5.64 21.69
C ASN A 306 2.55 -4.42 21.64
N LEU A 307 1.92 -4.18 20.49
CA LEU A 307 0.91 -3.13 20.33
C LEU A 307 -0.28 -3.39 21.25
N THR A 308 -0.56 -2.42 22.12
CA THR A 308 -1.56 -2.55 23.19
C THR A 308 -2.84 -1.81 22.82
N GLU A 309 -2.72 -0.60 22.31
CA GLU A 309 -3.87 0.25 22.02
C GLU A 309 -3.55 1.23 20.89
N VAL A 310 -4.54 1.47 20.02
CA VAL A 310 -4.49 2.45 18.94
C VAL A 310 -5.71 3.34 19.08
N PHE A 311 -5.49 4.65 19.22
CA PHE A 311 -6.55 5.62 19.38
C PHE A 311 -6.97 6.17 18.01
N SER A 312 -8.28 6.29 17.78
CA SER A 312 -8.85 6.99 16.61
C SER A 312 -8.58 6.40 15.22
N PHE A 313 -7.92 5.24 15.10
CA PHE A 313 -7.76 4.47 13.86
C PHE A 313 -8.12 3.01 14.05
N ASN A 314 -8.45 2.35 12.94
CA ASN A 314 -8.43 0.89 12.86
C ASN A 314 -7.00 0.40 12.66
N HIS A 315 -6.73 -0.84 13.05
CA HIS A 315 -5.44 -1.48 12.80
C HIS A 315 -5.57 -2.99 12.57
N HIS A 316 -4.59 -3.57 11.88
CA HIS A 316 -4.48 -5.01 11.69
C HIS A 316 -3.02 -5.42 11.47
N PRO A 317 -2.52 -6.45 12.20
CA PRO A 317 -1.16 -6.93 12.02
C PRO A 317 -1.00 -7.65 10.68
N LEU A 318 0.06 -7.35 9.94
CA LEU A 318 0.41 -8.07 8.71
C LEU A 318 1.56 -9.04 8.99
N VAL A 319 1.23 -10.32 9.15
CA VAL A 319 2.22 -11.40 9.31
C VAL A 319 2.53 -11.99 7.93
N GLN A 320 3.50 -11.39 7.23
CA GLN A 320 3.86 -11.82 5.87
C GLN A 320 4.84 -13.01 5.85
N TYR A 321 5.67 -13.18 6.90
CA TYR A 321 6.70 -14.22 6.95
C TYR A 321 6.92 -14.77 8.38
N GLY A 322 6.84 -16.09 8.52
CA GLY A 322 7.15 -16.78 9.78
C GLY A 322 6.26 -16.33 10.94
N THR A 323 6.86 -16.16 12.11
CA THR A 323 6.18 -15.72 13.34
C THR A 323 6.43 -14.24 13.67
N ILE A 324 6.98 -13.46 12.73
CA ILE A 324 7.35 -12.06 12.98
C ILE A 324 6.15 -11.16 12.67
N ASN A 325 5.56 -10.61 13.73
CA ASN A 325 4.44 -9.67 13.69
C ASN A 325 4.90 -8.23 13.95
N ASP A 326 5.98 -7.80 13.28
CA ASP A 326 6.58 -6.47 13.43
C ASP A 326 5.95 -5.40 12.53
N THR A 327 4.90 -5.75 11.78
CA THR A 327 4.30 -4.90 10.76
C THR A 327 2.81 -4.73 11.02
N GLU A 328 2.37 -3.49 11.10
CA GLU A 328 0.98 -3.13 11.42
C GLU A 328 0.40 -2.20 10.35
N LEU A 329 -0.79 -2.54 9.85
CA LEU A 329 -1.57 -1.71 8.94
C LEU A 329 -2.56 -0.87 9.74
N PHE A 330 -2.71 0.39 9.37
CA PHE A 330 -3.64 1.32 10.00
C PHE A 330 -4.47 2.06 8.96
N TRP A 331 -5.73 2.36 9.29
CA TRP A 331 -6.63 3.12 8.42
C TRP A 331 -7.71 3.85 9.21
N GLY A 332 -8.44 4.74 8.54
CA GLY A 332 -9.51 5.53 9.13
C GLY A 332 -10.67 4.70 9.69
N LEU A 333 -11.33 5.23 10.71
CA LEU A 333 -12.61 4.78 11.25
C LEU A 333 -13.75 5.26 10.33
N PRO A 334 -14.72 4.38 9.99
CA PRO A 334 -15.91 4.75 9.22
C PRO A 334 -16.62 5.98 9.79
N ASN A 335 -17.01 6.91 8.93
CA ASN A 335 -17.71 8.16 9.28
C ASN A 335 -16.96 9.11 10.23
N PHE A 336 -15.64 8.92 10.40
CA PHE A 336 -14.84 9.78 11.26
C PHE A 336 -13.64 10.36 10.51
N ASN A 337 -12.73 9.51 10.03
CA ASN A 337 -11.50 9.93 9.36
C ASN A 337 -11.12 8.99 8.21
N THR A 338 -12.11 8.45 7.49
CA THR A 338 -11.89 7.69 6.25
C THR A 338 -11.35 8.54 5.11
N MET A 339 -11.47 9.87 5.18
CA MET A 339 -10.95 10.78 4.17
C MET A 339 -9.88 11.69 4.77
N LEU A 340 -8.71 11.72 4.14
CA LEU A 340 -7.65 12.69 4.40
C LEU A 340 -7.76 13.80 3.35
N LEU A 341 -8.33 14.92 3.78
CA LEU A 341 -8.61 16.08 2.94
C LEU A 341 -7.33 16.79 2.50
N GLN A 342 -7.40 17.51 1.38
CA GLN A 342 -6.37 18.41 0.88
C GLN A 342 -5.97 19.46 1.93
N ASP A 343 -4.67 19.74 2.06
CA ASP A 343 -4.07 20.59 3.11
C ASP A 343 -4.54 20.24 4.55
N GLY A 344 -4.93 18.98 4.76
CA GLY A 344 -5.46 18.45 6.02
C GLY A 344 -4.48 17.50 6.72
N TYR A 345 -4.90 17.00 7.88
CA TYR A 345 -4.14 15.98 8.61
C TYR A 345 -5.05 15.01 9.34
N VAL A 346 -4.54 13.80 9.56
CA VAL A 346 -5.11 12.81 10.48
C VAL A 346 -4.06 12.46 11.52
N GLN A 347 -4.49 12.15 12.74
CA GLN A 347 -3.59 11.80 13.83
C GLN A 347 -4.15 10.69 14.71
N SER A 348 -3.25 9.92 15.29
CA SER A 348 -3.56 8.86 16.23
C SER A 348 -2.48 8.79 17.30
N GLU A 349 -2.85 8.30 18.46
CA GLU A 349 -1.89 7.87 19.46
C GLU A 349 -1.83 6.34 19.47
N ILE A 350 -0.63 5.81 19.69
CA ILE A 350 -0.35 4.38 19.73
C ILE A 350 0.36 4.10 21.05
N LEU A 351 -0.15 3.13 21.80
CA LEU A 351 0.46 2.62 23.01
C LEU A 351 1.06 1.25 22.69
N LEU A 352 2.37 1.11 22.88
CA LEU A 352 3.00 -0.20 22.80
C LEU A 352 3.64 -0.57 24.15
N ARG A 353 3.58 -1.84 24.50
CA ARG A 353 4.23 -2.36 25.70
C ARG A 353 5.71 -2.60 25.40
N LYS A 354 6.58 -2.29 26.35
CA LYS A 354 8.01 -2.56 26.26
C LYS A 354 8.23 -4.06 26.39
N GLY A 355 8.65 -4.68 25.30
CA GLY A 355 9.01 -6.10 25.24
C GLY A 355 10.40 -6.36 25.80
N GLN A 356 10.82 -7.63 25.74
CA GLN A 356 12.19 -8.03 26.09
C GLN A 356 13.24 -7.49 25.12
N ASP A 357 12.83 -7.20 23.88
CA ASP A 357 13.63 -6.64 22.80
C ASP A 357 13.72 -5.09 22.85
N PHE A 358 13.04 -4.46 23.81
CA PHE A 358 13.09 -3.02 24.01
C PHE A 358 14.51 -2.59 24.37
N THR A 359 15.03 -1.61 23.62
CA THR A 359 16.29 -0.95 23.96
C THR A 359 16.21 0.56 23.76
N PHE A 360 17.07 1.26 24.48
CA PHE A 360 17.33 2.67 24.25
C PHE A 360 18.43 2.90 23.20
N ASP A 361 18.92 1.87 22.50
CA ASP A 361 20.03 2.02 21.56
C ASP A 361 19.57 2.10 20.11
N ALA A 362 20.44 2.65 19.25
CA ALA A 362 20.38 2.55 17.79
C ALA A 362 19.03 2.96 17.16
N GLY A 363 18.36 3.96 17.75
CA GLY A 363 17.10 4.47 17.20
C GLY A 363 15.95 3.46 17.23
N TRP A 364 15.99 2.45 18.12
CA TRP A 364 14.96 1.41 18.24
C TRP A 364 13.53 1.95 18.33
N ALA A 365 13.36 3.18 18.80
CA ALA A 365 12.08 3.84 18.95
C ALA A 365 11.40 4.32 17.66
N PHE A 366 12.14 4.29 16.57
CA PHE A 366 11.70 4.79 15.28
C PHE A 366 11.43 3.63 14.33
N PRO A 367 10.39 3.75 13.48
CA PRO A 367 10.07 2.71 12.52
C PRO A 367 11.21 2.45 11.55
N ARG A 368 11.29 1.20 11.09
CA ARG A 368 12.26 0.77 10.09
C ARG A 368 11.80 1.15 8.69
N LYS A 369 10.49 1.02 8.44
CA LYS A 369 9.84 1.38 7.18
C LYS A 369 8.44 1.88 7.42
N MET A 370 7.99 2.77 6.53
CA MET A 370 6.60 3.23 6.46
C MET A 370 6.13 3.23 5.02
N TYR A 371 4.86 2.92 4.81
CA TYR A 371 4.19 3.04 3.52
C TYR A 371 2.89 3.81 3.70
N PHE A 372 2.54 4.66 2.75
CA PHE A 372 1.26 5.36 2.69
C PHE A 372 0.57 5.02 1.37
N ASP A 373 -0.66 4.51 1.42
CA ASP A 373 -1.43 3.99 0.28
C ASP A 373 -0.60 3.06 -0.62
N GLY A 374 0.22 2.25 0.05
CA GLY A 374 1.16 1.31 -0.54
C GLY A 374 2.43 1.91 -1.16
N GLY A 375 2.60 3.23 -1.22
CA GLY A 375 3.88 3.84 -1.59
C GLY A 375 4.86 3.84 -0.42
N GLU A 376 6.09 3.35 -0.61
CA GLU A 376 7.13 3.42 0.43
C GLU A 376 7.54 4.87 0.68
N CYS A 377 7.56 5.29 1.95
CA CYS A 377 7.97 6.64 2.33
C CYS A 377 9.49 6.74 2.50
N ALA A 378 10.04 7.91 2.19
CA ALA A 378 11.43 8.21 2.47
C ALA A 378 11.64 8.41 3.99
N MET A 379 12.46 7.55 4.58
CA MET A 379 12.92 7.71 5.96
C MET A 379 14.14 8.65 6.00
N PRO A 380 14.32 9.45 7.06
CA PRO A 380 15.60 10.10 7.34
C PRO A 380 16.72 9.06 7.49
N PRO A 381 18.00 9.43 7.26
CA PRO A 381 19.09 8.51 7.52
C PRO A 381 19.16 8.18 9.02
N PRO A 382 19.52 6.94 9.40
CA PRO A 382 19.57 6.54 10.82
C PRO A 382 20.48 7.40 11.69
N ASP A 383 21.55 7.97 11.12
CA ASP A 383 22.50 8.83 11.84
C ASP A 383 21.86 10.15 12.30
N ASP A 384 20.77 10.58 11.67
CA ASP A 384 20.03 11.79 12.05
C ASP A 384 19.00 11.51 13.15
N TYR A 385 18.74 10.24 13.50
CA TYR A 385 17.68 9.90 14.47
C TYR A 385 18.00 10.52 15.83
N PRO A 386 17.00 11.07 16.56
CA PRO A 386 17.22 11.63 17.88
C PRO A 386 17.89 10.57 18.78
N PRO A 387 19.08 10.86 19.33
CA PRO A 387 19.76 9.91 20.19
C PRO A 387 18.93 9.74 21.46
N LEU A 388 18.71 8.48 21.83
CA LEU A 388 18.07 8.13 23.08
C LEU A 388 18.94 8.58 24.26
N PRO A 389 18.34 8.98 25.41
CA PRO A 389 19.13 9.46 26.53
C PRO A 389 19.97 8.28 27.01
N SER A 390 21.27 8.29 26.68
CA SER A 390 22.22 7.42 27.35
C SER A 390 22.11 7.71 28.83
N ALA A 391 21.92 6.70 29.66
CA ALA A 391 21.85 6.84 31.12
C ALA A 391 23.14 7.43 31.76
N SER A 392 24.10 7.91 30.97
CA SER A 392 25.19 8.77 31.40
C SER A 392 24.86 10.24 31.14
N CYS A 393 24.06 10.84 32.03
CA CYS A 393 24.40 12.20 32.42
C CYS A 393 25.75 12.08 33.11
N ASP A 394 26.82 12.47 32.41
CA ASP A 394 28.15 12.64 32.96
C ASP A 394 28.00 13.52 34.22
N GLN A 395 28.10 12.91 35.41
CA GLN A 395 28.08 13.61 36.70
C GLN A 395 29.40 14.40 36.90
N ARG A 396 29.89 15.07 35.85
CA ARG A 396 31.06 15.95 35.90
C ARG A 396 30.72 17.36 36.37
N LEU A 397 29.54 17.57 36.94
CA LEU A 397 29.34 18.67 37.89
C LEU A 397 29.86 18.26 39.28
N SER A 398 31.18 18.24 39.32
CA SER A 398 32.03 18.82 40.36
C SER A 398 32.02 18.16 41.74
N ALA A 399 32.77 17.07 41.86
CA ALA A 399 33.36 16.66 43.14
C ALA A 399 34.15 17.82 43.81
N VAL A 400 34.69 18.75 43.01
CA VAL A 400 35.37 19.97 43.46
C VAL A 400 34.40 20.96 44.14
N LEU A 401 33.18 21.12 43.63
CA LEU A 401 32.16 22.02 44.20
C LEU A 401 31.59 21.43 45.49
N ARG A 402 31.43 20.09 45.55
CA ARG A 402 31.00 19.39 46.77
C ARG A 402 32.06 19.45 47.88
N SER A 403 33.35 19.38 47.52
CA SER A 403 34.45 19.53 48.49
C SER A 403 34.66 20.99 48.93
N LEU A 404 34.47 21.97 48.04
CA LEU A 404 34.49 23.39 48.39
C LEU A 404 33.33 23.77 49.34
N LEU A 405 32.13 23.25 49.09
CA LEU A 405 30.97 23.48 49.98
C LEU A 405 31.14 22.79 51.34
N ALA A 406 31.69 21.57 51.38
CA ALA A 406 31.98 20.90 52.64
C ALA A 406 33.10 21.59 53.45
N GLY A 407 34.11 22.13 52.77
CA GLY A 407 35.18 22.92 53.41
C GLY A 407 34.68 24.23 54.00
N LEU A 408 33.78 24.94 53.31
CA LEU A 408 33.17 26.17 53.82
C LEU A 408 32.28 25.92 55.05
N VAL A 409 31.54 24.82 55.08
CA VAL A 409 30.72 24.44 56.24
C VAL A 409 31.58 24.06 57.46
N LEU A 410 32.71 23.37 57.26
CA LEU A 410 33.64 23.10 58.36
C LEU A 410 34.27 24.38 58.93
N LEU A 411 34.56 25.36 58.07
CA LEU A 411 35.12 26.65 58.48
C LEU A 411 34.11 27.45 59.32
N PHE A 412 32.83 27.44 58.98
CA PHE A 412 31.78 28.07 59.78
C PHE A 412 31.48 27.38 61.11
N LEU A 413 31.87 26.10 61.28
CA LEU A 413 31.71 25.37 62.53
C LEU A 413 32.92 25.50 63.48
N LEU A 414 34.02 26.07 63.00
CA LEU A 414 35.28 26.25 63.74
C LEU A 414 35.51 27.70 64.21
N PHE A 415 34.59 28.62 63.92
CA PHE A 415 34.62 30.03 64.35
C PHE A 415 33.42 30.38 65.22
#